data_AF-A0A378A0V8-F1
#
_entry.id   AF-A0A378A0V8-F1
#
_cell.length_a   1.000
_cell.length_b   1.000
_cell.length_c   1.000
_cell.angle_alpha   90.00
_cell.angle_beta   90.00
_cell.angle_gamma   90.00
#
_symmetry.space_group_name_H-M   'P 1'
#
loop_
_entity.id
_entity.type
_entity.pdbx_description
1 polymer ?
#
loop_
_entity_poly.entity_id
_entity_poly.type
_entity_poly.pdbx_seq_one_letter_code
_entity_poly.pdbx_strand_id
1 'polypeptide(L)'
;MNNNGLTLNQLAERNAALVTDVEKLRAERDQLAAENTYLLNGAARELNTSWMFHKTMLGAQAALVCLAHGYQAAAREWLEGTTDEAGAVIPDDISVGELPEWFDSQMVSNDGKSEFLTRAEAEEAIKKACPATDAFLAGIKADGVEMFALMFAEEAIKDNNITTGWKARASRAASEYAELLREGAGK
;
A
#
# COMPACT_ATOMS: atom_id res chain seq x y z
N MET A 1 -6.23 47.75 -3.56
CA MET A 1 -5.92 46.47 -4.22
C MET A 1 -4.41 46.39 -4.38
N ASN A 2 -3.71 45.70 -3.48
CA ASN A 2 -2.26 45.54 -3.56
C ASN A 2 -1.94 44.45 -4.59
N ASN A 3 -1.74 44.85 -5.84
CA ASN A 3 -1.06 43.99 -6.80
C ASN A 3 0.44 44.16 -6.54
N ASN A 4 1.08 43.12 -6.00
CA ASN A 4 2.53 43.03 -5.81
C ASN A 4 3.23 43.65 -7.03
N GLY A 5 4.04 44.68 -6.82
CA GLY A 5 4.73 45.45 -7.87
C GLY A 5 5.77 44.65 -8.65
N LEU A 6 5.34 43.55 -9.27
CA LEU A 6 6.11 42.68 -10.13
C LEU A 6 5.99 43.20 -11.56
N THR A 7 7.14 43.29 -12.22
CA THR A 7 7.21 43.57 -13.65
C THR A 7 6.57 42.44 -14.44
N LEU A 8 6.18 42.72 -15.70
CA LEU A 8 5.64 41.72 -16.63
C LEU A 8 6.55 40.48 -16.76
N ASN A 9 7.87 40.67 -16.74
CA ASN A 9 8.84 39.57 -16.82
C ASN A 9 8.80 38.70 -15.55
N GLN A 10 8.72 39.30 -14.36
CA GLN A 10 8.62 38.55 -13.10
C GLN A 10 7.29 37.79 -12.98
N LEU A 11 6.21 38.35 -13.53
CA LEU A 11 4.92 37.63 -13.65
C LEU A 11 5.02 36.45 -14.61
N ALA A 12 5.72 36.62 -15.74
CA ALA A 12 5.94 35.54 -16.71
C ALA A 12 6.77 34.39 -16.10
N GLU A 13 7.85 34.71 -15.38
CA GLU A 13 8.68 33.73 -14.67
C GLU A 13 7.88 32.97 -13.60
N ARG A 14 7.10 33.70 -12.78
CA ARG A 14 6.25 33.08 -11.76
C ARG A 14 5.20 32.17 -12.38
N ASN A 15 4.56 32.59 -13.47
CA ASN A 15 3.59 31.76 -14.17
C ASN A 15 4.24 30.51 -14.77
N ALA A 16 5.44 30.61 -15.33
CA ALA A 16 6.18 29.46 -15.84
C ALA A 16 6.52 28.44 -14.73
N ALA A 17 6.93 28.91 -13.55
CA ALA A 17 7.13 28.07 -12.38
C ALA A 17 5.83 27.38 -11.93
N LEU A 18 4.73 28.14 -11.79
CA LEU A 18 3.43 27.59 -11.39
C LEU A 18 2.88 26.57 -12.38
N VAL A 19 3.09 26.77 -13.69
CA VAL A 19 2.68 25.79 -14.71
C VAL A 19 3.45 24.48 -14.54
N THR A 20 4.77 24.54 -14.34
CA THR A 20 5.60 23.37 -14.07
C THR A 20 5.12 22.61 -12.82
N ASP A 21 4.84 23.34 -11.73
CA ASP A 21 4.36 22.73 -10.48
C ASP A 21 2.99 22.06 -10.66
N VAL A 22 2.07 22.70 -11.39
CA VAL A 22 0.75 22.13 -11.69
C VAL A 22 0.87 20.86 -12.52
N GLU A 23 1.79 20.82 -13.49
CA GLU A 23 2.03 19.62 -14.30
C GLU A 23 2.61 18.48 -13.45
N LYS A 24 3.55 18.77 -12.57
CA LYS A 24 4.11 17.79 -11.62
C LYS A 24 3.03 17.22 -10.69
N LEU A 25 2.24 18.09 -10.06
CA LEU A 25 1.15 17.67 -9.16
C LEU A 25 0.09 16.84 -9.89
N ARG A 26 -0.19 17.16 -11.16
CA ARG A 26 -1.11 16.35 -11.99
C ARG A 26 -0.57 14.94 -12.19
N ALA A 27 0.71 14.82 -12.53
CA ALA A 27 1.36 13.53 -12.74
C ALA A 27 1.37 12.68 -11.45
N GLU A 28 1.74 13.26 -10.31
CA GLU A 28 1.72 12.58 -9.00
C GLU A 28 0.30 12.12 -8.64
N ARG A 29 -0.70 12.98 -8.85
CA ARG A 29 -2.12 12.63 -8.62
C ARG A 29 -2.58 11.49 -9.51
N ASP A 30 -2.20 11.50 -10.80
CA ASP A 30 -2.56 10.43 -11.73
C ASP A 30 -1.90 9.09 -11.34
N GLN A 31 -0.65 9.13 -10.87
CA GLN A 31 0.05 7.96 -10.36
C GLN A 31 -0.60 7.40 -9.08
N LEU A 32 -0.94 8.26 -8.12
CA LEU A 32 -1.67 7.87 -6.91
C LEU A 32 -3.07 7.32 -7.23
N ALA A 33 -3.76 7.88 -8.22
CA ALA A 33 -5.07 7.39 -8.64
C ALA A 33 -4.98 5.98 -9.24
N ALA A 34 -3.96 5.73 -10.06
CA ALA A 34 -3.69 4.42 -10.64
C ALA A 34 -3.37 3.38 -9.55
N GLU A 35 -2.50 3.73 -8.61
CA GLU A 35 -2.14 2.86 -7.49
C GLU A 35 -3.34 2.57 -6.57
N ASN A 36 -4.12 3.59 -6.20
CA ASN A 36 -5.34 3.39 -5.40
C ASN A 36 -6.34 2.45 -6.10
N THR A 37 -6.48 2.56 -7.42
CA THR A 37 -7.34 1.65 -8.20
C THR A 37 -6.85 0.21 -8.12
N TYR A 38 -5.53 0.00 -8.24
CA TYR A 38 -4.91 -1.32 -8.08
C TYR A 38 -5.12 -1.89 -6.66
N LEU A 39 -4.86 -1.09 -5.63
CA LEU A 39 -5.00 -1.49 -4.23
C LEU A 39 -6.45 -1.78 -3.84
N LEU A 40 -7.40 -0.98 -4.30
CA LEU A 40 -8.83 -1.23 -4.05
C LEU A 40 -9.27 -2.57 -4.64
N ASN A 41 -8.83 -2.91 -5.85
CA ASN A 41 -9.10 -4.21 -6.44
C ASN A 41 -8.47 -5.36 -5.64
N GLY A 42 -7.23 -5.19 -5.18
CA GLY A 42 -6.56 -6.15 -4.30
C GLY A 42 -7.30 -6.35 -2.98
N ALA A 43 -7.64 -5.25 -2.29
CA ALA A 43 -8.38 -5.29 -1.04
C ALA A 43 -9.77 -5.93 -1.20
N ALA A 44 -10.48 -5.63 -2.29
CA ALA A 44 -11.77 -6.26 -2.59
C ALA A 44 -11.63 -7.77 -2.79
N ARG A 45 -10.57 -8.22 -3.48
CA ARG A 45 -10.26 -9.65 -3.66
C ARG A 45 -9.97 -10.33 -2.32
N GLU A 46 -9.14 -9.74 -1.47
CA GLU A 46 -8.81 -10.30 -0.15
C GLU A 46 -10.03 -10.34 0.77
N LEU A 47 -10.86 -9.29 0.76
CA LEU A 47 -12.13 -9.27 1.49
C LEU A 47 -13.09 -10.36 1.00
N ASN A 48 -13.19 -10.57 -0.32
CA ASN A 48 -14.01 -11.64 -0.89
C ASN A 48 -13.51 -13.02 -0.44
N THR A 49 -12.18 -13.25 -0.50
CA THR A 49 -11.56 -14.47 0.01
C THR A 49 -11.84 -14.68 1.51
N SER A 50 -11.71 -13.64 2.33
CA SER A 50 -12.02 -13.69 3.76
C SER A 50 -13.49 -14.01 4.04
N TRP A 51 -14.40 -13.41 3.28
CA TRP A 51 -15.83 -13.71 3.36
C TRP A 51 -16.12 -15.17 3.01
N MET A 52 -15.51 -15.69 1.94
CA MET A 52 -15.60 -17.09 1.56
C MET A 52 -15.11 -18.03 2.67
N PHE A 53 -13.93 -17.75 3.25
CA PHE A 53 -13.43 -18.53 4.39
C PHE A 53 -14.40 -18.53 5.57
N HIS A 54 -14.98 -17.37 5.90
CA HIS A 54 -15.95 -17.28 6.98
C HIS A 54 -17.23 -18.08 6.70
N LYS A 55 -17.76 -17.99 5.47
CA LYS A 55 -18.91 -18.76 4.99
C LYS A 55 -18.64 -20.27 5.09
N THR A 56 -17.48 -20.74 4.63
CA THR A 56 -17.06 -22.14 4.72
C THR A 56 -16.96 -22.62 6.17
N MET A 57 -16.35 -21.82 7.05
CA MET A 57 -16.22 -22.19 8.48
C MET A 57 -17.58 -22.33 9.16
N LEU A 58 -18.51 -21.41 8.91
CA LEU A 58 -19.87 -21.49 9.47
C LEU A 58 -20.67 -22.66 8.86
N GLY A 59 -20.56 -22.90 7.55
CA GLY A 59 -21.19 -24.04 6.88
C GLY A 59 -20.70 -25.39 7.44
N ALA A 60 -19.39 -25.52 7.66
CA ALA A 60 -18.80 -26.70 8.30
C ALA A 60 -19.30 -26.88 9.75
N GLN A 61 -19.42 -25.80 10.53
CA GLN A 61 -20.00 -25.87 11.88
C GLN A 61 -21.46 -26.35 11.86
N ALA A 62 -22.27 -25.83 10.93
CA ALA A 62 -23.65 -26.29 10.77
C ALA A 62 -23.73 -27.77 10.38
N ALA A 63 -22.88 -28.21 9.44
CA ALA A 63 -22.80 -29.61 9.02
C ALA A 63 -22.41 -30.54 10.18
N LEU A 64 -21.44 -30.15 11.02
CA LEU A 64 -21.05 -30.92 12.22
C LEU A 64 -22.22 -31.09 13.20
N VAL A 65 -23.02 -30.04 13.41
CA VAL A 65 -24.24 -30.12 14.23
C VAL A 65 -25.25 -31.09 13.62
N CYS A 66 -25.47 -31.04 12.30
CA CYS A 66 -26.35 -31.98 11.60
C CYS A 66 -25.87 -33.43 11.76
N LEU A 67 -24.57 -33.68 11.60
CA LEU A 67 -23.98 -35.02 11.78
C LEU A 67 -24.17 -35.55 13.20
N ALA A 68 -23.99 -34.70 14.23
CA ALA A 68 -24.22 -35.08 15.62
C ALA A 68 -25.66 -35.54 15.91
N HIS A 69 -26.63 -35.06 15.13
CA HIS A 69 -28.04 -35.43 15.22
C HIS A 69 -28.46 -36.51 14.22
N GLY A 70 -27.52 -37.05 13.43
CA GLY A 70 -27.80 -38.08 12.41
C GLY A 70 -28.42 -37.54 11.12
N TYR A 71 -28.47 -36.22 10.92
CA TYR A 71 -29.03 -35.58 9.73
C TYR A 71 -28.00 -35.51 8.59
N GLN A 72 -27.62 -36.67 8.06
CA GLN A 72 -26.58 -36.80 7.04
C GLN A 72 -26.89 -36.03 5.74
N ALA A 73 -28.15 -36.04 5.29
CA ALA A 73 -28.56 -35.31 4.09
C ALA A 73 -28.40 -33.78 4.24
N ALA A 74 -28.82 -33.23 5.39
CA ALA A 74 -28.68 -31.81 5.68
C ALA A 74 -27.21 -31.41 5.85
N ALA A 75 -26.39 -32.26 6.48
CA ALA A 75 -24.95 -32.02 6.59
C ALA A 75 -24.27 -31.94 5.21
N ARG A 76 -24.67 -32.82 4.28
CA ARG A 76 -24.19 -32.80 2.91
C ARG A 76 -24.57 -31.50 2.20
N GLU A 77 -25.82 -31.06 2.29
CA GLU A 77 -26.28 -29.81 1.68
C GLU A 77 -25.49 -28.57 2.17
N TRP A 78 -25.20 -28.50 3.48
CA TRP A 78 -24.37 -27.42 4.05
C TRP A 78 -22.94 -27.42 3.53
N LEU A 79 -22.36 -28.58 3.26
CA LEU A 79 -21.00 -28.71 2.72
C LEU A 79 -20.98 -28.42 1.21
N GLU A 80 -21.88 -29.03 0.44
CA GLU A 80 -21.97 -28.88 -1.03
C GLU A 80 -22.19 -27.41 -1.43
N GLY A 81 -23.08 -26.70 -0.72
CA GLY A 81 -23.31 -25.27 -0.96
C GLY A 81 -22.11 -24.34 -0.69
N THR A 82 -21.01 -24.87 -0.13
CA THR A 82 -19.74 -24.15 0.03
C THR A 82 -18.63 -24.68 -0.87
N THR A 83 -18.68 -25.95 -1.30
CA THR A 83 -17.67 -26.56 -2.16
C THR A 83 -17.90 -26.30 -3.65
N ASP A 84 -19.13 -25.99 -4.08
CA ASP A 84 -19.43 -25.64 -5.48
C ASP A 84 -18.67 -24.38 -5.98
N GLU A 85 -18.26 -23.53 -5.04
CA GLU A 85 -17.48 -22.32 -5.32
C GLU A 85 -15.96 -22.56 -5.21
N ALA A 86 -15.51 -23.78 -4.86
CA ALA A 86 -14.11 -24.13 -4.77
C ALA A 86 -13.51 -24.38 -6.17
N GLY A 87 -12.36 -23.75 -6.46
CA GLY A 87 -11.65 -23.95 -7.73
C GLY A 87 -10.84 -25.24 -7.83
N ALA A 88 -10.72 -26.00 -6.74
CA ALA A 88 -9.99 -27.26 -6.68
C ALA A 88 -10.94 -28.44 -6.87
N VAL A 89 -10.66 -29.29 -7.85
CA VAL A 89 -11.45 -30.49 -8.15
C VAL A 89 -10.76 -31.70 -7.52
N ILE A 90 -11.50 -32.44 -6.70
CA ILE A 90 -11.05 -33.72 -6.15
C ILE A 90 -11.18 -34.79 -7.25
N PRO A 91 -10.14 -35.62 -7.50
CA PRO A 91 -10.23 -36.74 -8.44
C PRO A 91 -11.32 -37.75 -8.05
N ASP A 92 -12.07 -38.25 -9.04
CA ASP A 92 -13.20 -39.17 -8.83
C ASP A 92 -12.79 -40.51 -8.20
N ASP A 93 -11.54 -40.93 -8.36
CA ASP A 93 -10.98 -42.20 -7.91
C ASP A 93 -10.12 -42.11 -6.64
N ILE A 94 -10.09 -40.94 -5.97
CA ILE A 94 -9.31 -40.75 -4.75
C ILE A 94 -9.81 -41.66 -3.61
N SER A 95 -8.89 -42.33 -2.93
CA SER A 95 -9.20 -43.07 -1.71
C SER A 95 -9.17 -42.16 -0.48
N VAL A 96 -9.86 -42.57 0.58
CA VAL A 96 -9.87 -41.83 1.86
C VAL A 96 -8.45 -41.65 2.43
N GLY A 97 -7.54 -42.59 2.17
CA GLY A 97 -6.15 -42.52 2.62
C GLY A 97 -5.30 -41.50 1.86
N GLU A 98 -5.70 -41.14 0.64
CA GLU A 98 -4.98 -40.19 -0.25
C GLU A 98 -5.47 -38.74 -0.08
N LEU A 99 -6.61 -38.53 0.59
CA LEU A 99 -7.16 -37.20 0.87
C LEU A 99 -6.17 -36.25 1.57
N PRO A 100 -5.39 -36.67 2.59
CA PRO A 100 -4.41 -35.79 3.22
C PRO A 100 -3.33 -35.30 2.26
N GLU A 101 -2.80 -36.19 1.42
CA GLU A 101 -1.76 -35.85 0.43
C GLU A 101 -2.30 -34.91 -0.64
N TRP A 102 -3.51 -35.18 -1.14
CA TRP A 102 -4.18 -34.25 -2.06
C TRP A 102 -4.41 -32.89 -1.40
N PHE A 103 -4.91 -32.85 -0.16
CA PHE A 103 -5.14 -31.61 0.57
C PHE A 103 -3.85 -30.80 0.70
N ASP A 104 -2.75 -31.42 1.16
CA ASP A 104 -1.46 -30.76 1.31
C ASP A 104 -0.93 -30.22 -0.03
N SER A 105 -1.19 -30.92 -1.14
CA SER A 105 -0.83 -30.45 -2.49
C SER A 105 -1.59 -29.18 -2.92
N GLN A 106 -2.77 -28.91 -2.34
CA GLN A 106 -3.56 -27.70 -2.62
C GLN A 106 -3.15 -26.52 -1.73
N MET A 107 -2.40 -26.75 -0.65
CA MET A 107 -1.99 -25.73 0.32
C MET A 107 -0.72 -25.00 -0.12
N VAL A 108 -0.74 -24.44 -1.33
CA VAL A 108 0.36 -23.65 -1.91
C VAL A 108 -0.04 -22.18 -1.94
N SER A 109 0.86 -21.28 -1.52
CA SER A 109 0.60 -19.83 -1.62
C SER A 109 0.46 -19.39 -3.09
N ASN A 110 -0.17 -18.25 -3.32
CA ASN A 110 -0.33 -17.63 -4.66
C ASN A 110 1.01 -17.41 -5.41
N ASP A 111 2.16 -17.43 -4.71
CA ASP A 111 3.50 -17.32 -5.31
C ASP A 111 4.20 -18.66 -5.58
N GLY A 112 3.52 -19.79 -5.35
CA GLY A 112 4.06 -21.12 -5.58
C GLY A 112 4.96 -21.64 -4.45
N LYS A 113 5.14 -20.90 -3.35
CA LYS A 113 5.84 -21.39 -2.15
C LYS A 113 4.83 -21.98 -1.16
N SER A 114 5.17 -23.09 -0.52
CA SER A 114 4.29 -23.81 0.41
C SER A 114 4.22 -23.19 1.82
N GLU A 115 4.61 -21.92 1.98
CA GLU A 115 4.62 -21.25 3.28
C GLU A 115 3.71 -20.03 3.23
N PHE A 116 2.74 -19.99 4.14
CA PHE A 116 1.97 -18.79 4.42
C PHE A 116 2.93 -17.66 4.81
N LEU A 117 2.79 -16.49 4.19
CA LEU A 117 3.57 -15.32 4.57
C LEU A 117 3.35 -15.01 6.06
N THR A 118 4.44 -14.79 6.79
CA THR A 118 4.36 -14.15 8.11
C THR A 118 3.78 -12.74 7.96
N ARG A 119 3.25 -12.17 9.05
CA ARG A 119 2.76 -10.78 9.07
C ARG A 119 3.80 -9.79 8.53
N ALA A 120 5.07 -9.99 8.87
CA ALA A 120 6.16 -9.11 8.42
C ALA A 120 6.39 -9.21 6.91
N GLU A 121 6.38 -10.42 6.35
CA GLU A 121 6.53 -10.63 4.91
C GLU A 121 5.32 -10.12 4.13
N ALA A 122 4.11 -10.27 4.66
CA ALA A 122 2.91 -9.67 4.10
C ALA A 122 2.98 -8.13 4.11
N GLU A 123 3.43 -7.53 5.22
CA GLU A 123 3.65 -6.07 5.30
C GLU A 123 4.71 -5.58 4.30
N GLU A 124 5.80 -6.32 4.10
CA GLU A 124 6.83 -5.99 3.11
C GLU A 124 6.32 -6.12 1.68
N ALA A 125 5.58 -7.19 1.38
CA ALA A 125 4.94 -7.38 0.07
C ALA A 125 3.93 -6.26 -0.25
N ILE A 126 3.14 -5.83 0.75
CA ILE A 126 2.20 -4.72 0.60
C ILE A 126 2.93 -3.41 0.32
N LYS A 127 4.00 -3.08 1.06
CA LYS A 127 4.81 -1.87 0.80
C LYS A 127 5.37 -1.86 -0.62
N LYS A 128 5.89 -2.99 -1.09
CA LYS A 128 6.39 -3.14 -2.46
C LYS A 128 5.31 -2.92 -3.52
N ALA A 129 4.04 -3.15 -3.18
CA ALA A 129 2.90 -2.91 -4.07
C ALA A 129 2.41 -1.44 -4.06
N CYS A 130 2.94 -0.59 -3.17
CA CYS A 130 2.53 0.79 -2.96
C CYS A 130 3.65 1.85 -3.17
N PRO A 131 4.51 1.75 -4.22
CA PRO A 131 5.67 2.64 -4.36
C PRO A 131 5.31 4.12 -4.57
N ALA A 132 4.15 4.44 -5.15
CA ALA A 132 3.73 5.83 -5.37
C ALA A 132 3.27 6.49 -4.06
N THR A 133 2.56 5.75 -3.21
CA THR A 133 2.19 6.19 -1.86
C THR A 133 3.42 6.40 -1.00
N ASP A 134 4.40 5.49 -1.05
CA ASP A 134 5.67 5.65 -0.33
C ASP A 134 6.45 6.87 -0.81
N ALA A 135 6.52 7.08 -2.12
CA ALA A 135 7.13 8.28 -2.70
C ALA A 135 6.41 9.58 -2.32
N PHE A 136 5.08 9.56 -2.30
CA PHE A 136 4.28 10.70 -1.85
C PHE A 136 4.52 11.03 -0.37
N LEU A 137 4.53 10.02 0.51
CA LEU A 137 4.82 10.20 1.94
C LEU A 137 6.24 10.71 2.18
N ALA A 138 7.22 10.22 1.41
CA ALA A 138 8.58 10.72 1.45
C ALA A 138 8.67 12.19 0.98
N GLY A 139 7.90 12.54 -0.05
CA GLY A 139 7.74 13.92 -0.52
C GLY A 139 7.20 14.86 0.57
N ILE A 140 6.11 14.49 1.26
CA ILE A 140 5.56 15.29 2.37
C ILE A 140 6.59 15.48 3.50
N LYS A 141 7.33 14.41 3.85
CA LYS A 141 8.38 14.50 4.87
C LYS A 141 9.48 15.46 4.43
N ALA A 142 9.91 15.38 3.18
CA ALA A 142 10.91 16.27 2.60
C ALA A 142 10.43 17.74 2.59
N ASP A 143 9.18 18.00 2.19
CA ASP A 143 8.58 19.34 2.20
C ASP A 143 8.64 19.95 3.62
N GLY A 144 8.29 19.17 4.64
CA GLY A 144 8.36 19.61 6.04
C GLY A 144 9.79 19.91 6.49
N VAL A 145 10.77 19.12 6.06
CA VAL A 145 12.19 19.34 6.37
C VAL A 145 12.74 20.58 5.63
N GLU A 146 12.30 20.82 4.39
CA GLU A 146 12.65 22.03 3.62
C GLU A 146 12.10 23.30 4.29
N MET A 147 10.86 23.27 4.80
CA MET A 147 10.32 24.38 5.58
C MET A 147 11.16 24.67 6.84
N PHE A 148 11.64 23.62 7.52
CA PHE A 148 12.54 23.75 8.65
C PHE A 148 13.92 24.32 8.22
N ALA A 149 14.44 23.87 7.08
CA ALA A 149 15.68 24.40 6.52
C ALA A 149 15.58 25.89 6.20
N LEU A 150 14.46 26.33 5.60
CA LEU A 150 14.16 27.72 5.29
C LEU A 150 14.11 28.58 6.54
N MET A 151 13.41 28.14 7.59
CA MET A 151 13.35 28.86 8.87
C MET A 151 14.75 29.14 9.43
N PHE A 152 15.63 28.15 9.41
CA PHE A 152 17.00 28.31 9.91
C PHE A 152 17.88 29.17 9.00
N ALA A 153 17.64 29.15 7.68
CA ALA A 153 18.31 30.04 6.75
C ALA A 153 17.94 31.50 7.04
N GLU A 154 16.64 31.79 7.21
CA GLU A 154 16.14 33.12 7.55
C GLU A 154 16.72 33.62 8.88
N GLU A 155 16.76 32.76 9.89
CA GLU A 155 17.34 33.08 11.19
C GLU A 155 18.85 33.33 11.13
N ALA A 156 19.59 32.60 10.29
CA ALA A 156 21.01 32.84 10.07
C ALA A 156 21.27 34.18 9.36
N ILE A 157 20.37 34.60 8.47
CA ILE A 157 20.42 35.91 7.81
C ILE A 157 20.21 37.04 8.83
N LYS A 158 19.22 36.90 9.73
CA LYS A 158 18.96 37.90 10.80
C LYS A 158 20.17 38.09 11.72
N ASP A 159 20.88 37.00 12.03
CA ASP A 159 22.09 37.03 12.86
C ASP A 159 23.35 37.47 12.08
N ASN A 160 23.22 37.76 10.78
CA ASN A 160 24.33 38.03 9.85
C ASN A 160 25.43 36.95 9.89
N ASN A 161 25.04 35.69 10.10
CA ASN A 161 25.94 34.54 10.24
C ASN A 161 25.51 33.38 9.34
N ILE A 162 25.51 33.65 8.04
CA ILE A 162 24.98 32.78 6.98
C ILE A 162 25.92 31.63 6.56
N THR A 163 27.17 31.59 7.04
CA THR A 163 28.17 30.60 6.60
C THR A 163 28.65 29.67 7.70
N THR A 164 28.95 30.20 8.89
CA THR A 164 29.62 29.44 9.97
C THR A 164 28.76 29.29 11.22
N GLY A 165 27.61 29.95 11.28
CA GLY A 165 26.64 29.82 12.36
C GLY A 165 26.02 28.43 12.40
N TRP A 166 25.68 27.96 13.60
CA TRP A 166 25.01 26.66 13.77
C TRP A 166 23.65 26.62 13.05
N LYS A 167 22.95 27.77 12.96
CA LYS A 167 21.70 27.94 12.20
C LYS A 167 21.90 27.68 10.69
N ALA A 168 22.96 28.25 10.10
CA ALA A 168 23.31 28.01 8.69
C ALA A 168 23.68 26.54 8.41
N ARG A 169 24.39 25.89 9.34
CA ARG A 169 24.68 24.45 9.24
C ARG A 169 23.43 23.59 9.37
N ALA A 170 22.54 23.92 10.31
CA ALA A 170 21.28 23.20 10.51
C ALA A 170 20.38 23.30 9.28
N SER A 171 20.29 24.49 8.68
CA SER A 171 19.58 24.70 7.41
C SER A 171 20.11 23.78 6.30
N ARG A 172 21.44 23.78 6.07
CA ARG A 172 22.07 22.94 5.04
C ARG A 172 21.85 21.45 5.28
N ALA A 173 22.07 20.98 6.51
CA ALA A 173 21.88 19.57 6.86
C ALA A 173 20.42 19.13 6.68
N ALA A 174 19.46 20.02 6.98
CA ALA A 174 18.05 19.75 6.74
C ALA A 174 17.74 19.68 5.24
N SER A 175 18.26 20.61 4.41
CA SER A 175 18.11 20.53 2.95
C SER A 175 18.67 19.23 2.37
N GLU A 176 19.88 18.84 2.76
CA GLU A 176 20.50 17.57 2.34
C GLU A 176 19.65 16.35 2.78
N TYR A 177 19.07 16.40 3.98
CA TYR A 177 18.20 15.32 4.46
C TYR A 177 16.87 15.25 3.70
N ALA A 178 16.30 16.39 3.30
CA ALA A 178 15.10 16.43 2.48
C ALA A 178 15.34 15.82 1.08
N GLU A 179 16.49 16.10 0.47
CA GLU A 179 16.90 15.47 -0.80
C GLU A 179 17.01 13.94 -0.65
N LEU A 180 17.66 13.46 0.41
CA LEU A 180 17.77 12.02 0.69
C LEU A 180 16.41 11.34 0.88
N LEU A 181 15.44 12.01 1.50
CA LEU A 181 14.08 11.49 1.64
C LEU A 181 13.42 11.30 0.27
N ARG A 182 13.60 12.25 -0.66
CA ARG A 182 13.03 12.15 -2.03
C ARG A 182 13.76 11.09 -2.88
N GLU A 183 15.08 10.95 -2.72
CA GLU A 183 15.87 9.95 -3.46
C GLU A 183 15.69 8.52 -2.93
N GLY A 184 15.51 8.36 -1.62
CA GLY A 184 15.32 7.06 -0.97
C GLY A 184 13.98 6.40 -1.25
N ALA A 185 13.01 7.14 -1.77
CA ALA A 185 11.68 6.64 -2.13
C ALA A 185 11.65 5.75 -3.39
N GLY A 186 12.74 5.69 -4.15
CA GLY A 186 12.82 4.94 -5.42
C GLY A 186 13.72 3.70 -5.40
N LYS A 187 14.18 3.23 -4.22
CA LYS A 187 15.06 2.06 -4.07
C LYS A 187 14.36 0.87 -3.44
#